data_AF-A0A529ZDZ5-F1
#
_entry.id   AF-A0A529ZDZ5-F1
#
_cell.length_a   1.000
_cell.length_b   1.000
_cell.length_c   1.000
_cell.angle_alpha   90.00
_cell.angle_beta   90.00
_cell.angle_gamma   90.00
#
_symmetry.space_group_name_H-M   'P 1'
#
loop_
_entity.id
_entity.type
_entity.pdbx_description
1 polymer ?
#
loop_
_entity_poly.entity_id
_entity_poly.type
_entity_poly.pdbx_seq_one_letter_code
_entity_poly.pdbx_strand_id
1 'polypeptide(L)'
;PAQSHGFYNYNAKYIDENGAALIVPAELPPEVEEGMRDMAAKAFRALGCDGMARVDFFLMPDMTFLINELNTIPGFTNISMYAKAMAASGVSYPEVIDRLVAHGLARAGR
;
A
#
# COMPACT_ATOMS: atom_id res chain seq x y z
N PRO A 1 3.65 -8.02 13.88
CA PRO A 1 2.35 -8.20 14.59
C PRO A 1 2.50 -7.82 16.07
N ALA A 2 1.46 -7.26 16.70
CA ALA A 2 1.40 -7.26 18.15
C ALA A 2 1.41 -8.71 18.64
N GLN A 3 2.04 -8.99 19.78
CA GLN A 3 2.34 -10.34 20.28
C GLN A 3 1.11 -11.28 20.39
N SER A 4 -0.12 -10.75 20.31
CA SER A 4 -1.38 -11.50 20.46
C SER A 4 -1.85 -12.24 19.20
N HIS A 5 -1.39 -11.86 18.00
CA HIS A 5 -1.82 -12.48 16.74
C HIS A 5 -0.60 -12.85 15.90
N GLY A 6 -0.14 -14.10 16.00
CA GLY A 6 1.03 -14.60 15.27
C GLY A 6 0.99 -14.40 13.75
N PHE A 7 -0.18 -14.08 13.16
CA PHE A 7 -0.36 -13.70 11.76
C PHE A 7 -1.36 -12.54 11.62
N TYR A 8 -1.20 -11.73 10.56
CA TYR A 8 -2.02 -10.56 10.27
C TYR A 8 -3.40 -10.97 9.74
N ASN A 9 -4.36 -11.20 10.64
CA ASN A 9 -5.70 -11.72 10.34
C ASN A 9 -6.77 -10.59 10.22
N TYR A 10 -8.01 -10.96 9.89
CA TYR A 10 -9.14 -10.01 9.74
C TYR A 10 -9.34 -9.15 11.00
N ASN A 11 -9.23 -9.75 12.19
CA ASN A 11 -9.40 -9.04 13.45
C ASN A 11 -8.29 -7.98 13.66
N ALA A 12 -7.03 -8.32 13.35
CA ALA A 12 -5.92 -7.38 13.38
C ALA A 12 -6.04 -6.26 12.31
N LYS A 13 -6.78 -6.50 11.21
CA LYS A 13 -7.00 -5.52 10.14
C LYS A 13 -8.13 -4.51 10.46
N TYR A 14 -9.18 -4.94 11.15
CA TYR A 14 -10.45 -4.18 11.20
C TYR A 14 -11.10 -4.05 12.58
N ILE A 15 -10.67 -4.84 13.58
CA ILE A 15 -11.35 -4.90 14.89
C ILE A 15 -10.45 -4.39 16.01
N ASP A 16 -9.17 -4.74 15.99
CA ASP A 16 -8.21 -4.31 17.02
C ASP A 16 -7.32 -3.17 16.51
N GLU A 17 -7.55 -1.97 17.03
CA GLU A 17 -6.72 -0.79 16.75
C GLU A 17 -5.24 -1.00 17.15
N ASN A 18 -4.96 -1.97 18.03
CA ASN A 18 -3.62 -2.36 18.47
C ASN A 18 -3.12 -3.68 17.86
N GLY A 19 -3.92 -4.37 17.04
CA GLY A 19 -3.55 -5.68 16.47
C GLY A 19 -2.41 -5.62 15.46
N ALA A 20 -2.17 -4.41 14.93
CA ALA A 20 -1.17 -4.09 13.93
C ALA A 20 -0.51 -2.74 14.24
N ALA A 21 0.77 -2.75 14.61
CA ALA A 21 1.55 -1.52 14.68
C ALA A 21 1.73 -0.96 13.27
N LEU A 22 1.10 0.18 13.01
CA LEU A 22 1.15 0.85 11.72
C LEU A 22 2.18 1.99 11.78
N ILE A 23 3.32 1.79 11.12
CA ILE A 23 4.37 2.80 11.02
C ILE A 23 4.39 3.31 9.58
N VAL A 24 4.07 4.59 9.39
CA VAL A 24 4.06 5.25 8.09
C VAL A 24 4.72 6.63 8.24
N PRO A 25 5.83 6.92 7.54
CA PRO A 25 6.58 6.02 6.66
C PRO A 25 7.26 4.88 7.45
N ALA A 26 7.50 3.75 6.79
CA ALA A 26 8.23 2.64 7.41
C ALA A 26 9.69 3.05 7.67
N GLU A 27 10.24 2.64 8.81
CA GLU A 27 11.64 2.88 9.14
C GLU A 27 12.52 1.84 8.40
N LEU A 28 12.99 2.20 7.21
CA LEU A 28 13.80 1.35 6.33
C LEU A 28 15.06 2.09 5.87
N PRO A 29 16.16 1.36 5.57
CA PRO A 29 17.28 1.94 4.84
C PRO A 29 16.82 2.51 3.48
N PRO A 30 17.31 3.69 3.05
CA PRO A 30 16.86 4.34 1.82
C PRO A 30 16.94 3.44 0.58
N GLU A 31 17.98 2.62 0.48
CA GLU A 31 18.19 1.69 -0.63
C GLU A 31 17.14 0.57 -0.68
N VAL A 32 16.67 0.11 0.48
CA VAL A 32 15.62 -0.91 0.59
C VAL A 32 14.28 -0.29 0.21
N GLU A 33 13.99 0.90 0.71
CA GLU A 33 12.75 1.62 0.38
C GLU A 33 12.65 1.93 -1.13
N GLU A 34 13.73 2.44 -1.73
CA GLU A 34 13.79 2.70 -3.16
C GLU A 34 13.60 1.41 -3.98
N GLY A 35 14.29 0.32 -3.59
CA GLY A 35 14.13 -0.98 -4.23
C GLY A 35 12.70 -1.52 -4.17
N MET A 36 12.02 -1.37 -3.03
CA MET A 36 10.62 -1.78 -2.85
C MET A 36 9.67 -0.93 -3.70
N ARG A 37 9.86 0.40 -3.76
CA ARG A 37 9.06 1.30 -4.61
C ARG A 37 9.20 0.95 -6.10
N ASP A 38 10.43 0.70 -6.54
CA ASP A 38 10.71 0.28 -7.92
C ASP A 38 10.06 -1.07 -8.25
N MET A 39 10.16 -2.03 -7.33
CA MET A 39 9.55 -3.34 -7.50
C MET A 39 8.01 -3.25 -7.55
N ALA A 40 7.40 -2.41 -6.70
CA ALA A 40 5.96 -2.17 -6.72
C ALA A 40 5.50 -1.59 -8.07
N ALA A 41 6.23 -0.61 -8.61
CA ALA A 41 5.95 -0.04 -9.92
C ALA A 41 6.13 -1.06 -11.07
N LYS A 42 7.14 -1.93 -10.99
CA LYS A 42 7.34 -3.02 -11.95
C LYS A 42 6.19 -4.02 -11.90
N ALA A 43 5.78 -4.46 -10.72
CA ALA A 43 4.67 -5.40 -10.53
C ALA A 43 3.34 -4.83 -11.05
N PHE A 44 3.04 -3.57 -10.74
CA PHE A 44 1.85 -2.87 -11.24
C PHE A 44 1.78 -2.91 -12.77
N ARG A 45 2.88 -2.58 -13.45
CA ARG A 45 2.95 -2.62 -14.92
C ARG A 45 2.89 -4.05 -15.48
N ALA A 46 3.61 -4.99 -14.85
CA ALA A 46 3.66 -6.39 -15.29
C ALA A 46 2.29 -7.07 -15.26
N LEU A 47 1.44 -6.70 -14.30
CA LEU A 47 0.07 -7.22 -14.17
C LEU A 47 -0.97 -6.41 -14.95
N GLY A 48 -0.55 -5.41 -15.73
CA GLY A 48 -1.46 -4.55 -16.50
C GLY A 48 -2.44 -3.76 -15.63
N CYS A 49 -2.05 -3.45 -14.40
CA CYS A 49 -2.87 -2.65 -13.50
C CYS A 49 -3.03 -1.23 -14.03
N ASP A 50 -4.14 -0.60 -13.64
CA ASP A 50 -4.49 0.75 -14.07
C ASP A 50 -5.21 1.50 -12.95
N GLY A 51 -4.99 2.81 -12.85
CA GLY A 51 -5.53 3.67 -11.78
C GLY A 51 -4.82 3.54 -10.44
N MET A 52 -5.03 2.42 -9.71
CA MET A 52 -4.40 2.20 -8.40
C MET A 52 -4.15 0.73 -8.09
N ALA A 53 -3.17 0.50 -7.22
CA ALA A 53 -3.05 -0.75 -6.48
C ALA A 53 -2.23 -0.53 -5.20
N ARG A 54 -2.41 -1.43 -4.23
CA ARG A 54 -1.51 -1.58 -3.08
C ARG A 54 -0.68 -2.85 -3.27
N VAL A 55 0.64 -2.73 -3.20
CA VAL A 55 1.56 -3.87 -3.26
C VAL A 55 2.06 -4.18 -1.86
N ASP A 56 1.82 -5.40 -1.42
CA ASP A 56 2.21 -5.84 -0.07
C ASP A 56 3.45 -6.71 -0.20
N PHE A 57 4.43 -6.45 0.67
CA PHE A 57 5.70 -7.14 0.67
C PHE A 57 5.91 -7.90 1.98
N PHE A 58 6.63 -9.01 1.91
CA PHE A 58 7.36 -9.55 3.04
C PHE A 58 8.79 -9.01 3.01
N LEU A 59 9.27 -8.46 4.13
CA LEU A 59 10.66 -8.06 4.32
C LEU A 59 11.34 -9.10 5.23
N MET A 60 12.45 -9.64 4.76
CA MET A 60 13.24 -10.66 5.46
C MET A 60 14.29 -10.01 6.37
N PRO A 61 14.86 -10.74 7.36
CA PRO A 61 15.86 -10.20 8.28
C PRO A 61 17.14 -9.67 7.62
N ASP A 62 17.47 -10.16 6.42
CA ASP A 62 18.62 -9.73 5.61
C ASP A 62 18.30 -8.53 4.69
N MET A 63 17.16 -7.87 4.90
CA MET A 63 16.65 -6.75 4.10
C MET A 63 16.28 -7.11 2.66
N THR A 64 16.26 -8.40 2.30
CA THR A 64 15.63 -8.84 1.06
C THR A 64 14.11 -8.79 1.18
N PHE A 65 13.42 -8.54 0.07
CA PHE A 65 11.96 -8.44 0.07
C PHE A 65 11.34 -9.28 -1.05
N LEU A 66 10.13 -9.77 -0.77
CA LEU A 66 9.30 -10.56 -1.67
C LEU A 66 7.93 -9.91 -1.79
N ILE A 67 7.39 -9.85 -3.00
CA ILE A 67 5.98 -9.46 -3.20
C ILE A 67 5.10 -10.59 -2.64
N ASN A 68 4.22 -10.25 -1.71
CA ASN A 68 3.18 -11.15 -1.22
C ASN A 68 1.95 -11.09 -2.12
N GLU A 69 1.37 -9.90 -2.27
CA GLU A 69 0.14 -9.71 -3.04
C GLU A 69 0.07 -8.31 -3.65
N LEU A 70 -0.79 -8.17 -4.66
CA LEU A 70 -1.17 -6.89 -5.23
C LEU A 70 -2.69 -6.75 -5.17
N ASN A 71 -3.15 -5.71 -4.46
CA ASN A 71 -4.56 -5.40 -4.28
C ASN A 71 -4.97 -4.29 -5.26
N THR A 72 -5.75 -4.63 -6.29
CA THR A 72 -6.19 -3.68 -7.33
C THR A 72 -7.27 -2.72 -6.86
N ILE A 73 -8.04 -3.10 -5.83
CA ILE A 73 -8.97 -2.22 -5.11
C ILE A 73 -8.67 -2.36 -3.61
N PRO A 74 -7.67 -1.61 -3.09
CA PRO A 74 -7.37 -1.66 -1.67
C PRO A 74 -8.52 -1.04 -0.86
N GLY A 75 -8.57 -1.35 0.44
CA GLY A 75 -9.44 -0.64 1.38
C GLY A 75 -9.25 0.87 1.23
N PHE A 76 -10.37 1.59 1.14
CA PHE A 76 -10.40 2.97 0.66
C PHE A 76 -11.09 3.93 1.64
N THR A 77 -10.99 3.65 2.94
CA THR A 77 -11.41 4.59 3.99
C THR A 77 -10.25 5.51 4.38
N ASN A 78 -10.53 6.61 5.07
CA ASN A 78 -9.50 7.53 5.57
C ASN A 78 -8.48 6.87 6.52
N ILE A 79 -8.83 5.78 7.19
CA ILE A 79 -7.93 5.01 8.06
C ILE A 79 -7.18 3.89 7.32
N SER A 80 -7.51 3.63 6.04
CA SER A 80 -6.91 2.55 5.26
C SER A 80 -5.45 2.81 4.93
N MET A 81 -4.67 1.73 4.82
CA MET A 81 -3.22 1.80 4.53
C MET A 81 -2.91 2.62 3.27
N TYR A 82 -3.69 2.44 2.20
CA TYR A 82 -3.45 3.17 0.94
C TYR A 82 -3.56 4.69 1.14
N ALA A 83 -4.63 5.16 1.80
CA ALA A 83 -4.82 6.57 2.10
C ALA A 83 -3.71 7.12 3.01
N LYS A 84 -3.29 6.37 4.03
CA LYS A 84 -2.20 6.77 4.94
C LYS A 84 -0.84 6.86 4.24
N ALA A 85 -0.51 5.88 3.39
CA ALA A 85 0.73 5.89 2.61
C ALA A 85 0.77 7.06 1.62
N MET A 86 -0.34 7.35 0.95
CA MET A 86 -0.46 8.51 0.06
C MET A 86 -0.29 9.83 0.83
N ALA A 87 -0.94 9.96 2.00
CA ALA A 87 -0.81 11.15 2.83
C ALA A 87 0.63 11.38 3.31
N ALA A 88 1.34 10.32 3.72
CA ALA A 88 2.75 10.40 4.09
C ALA A 88 3.66 10.78 2.91
N SER A 89 3.25 10.48 1.68
CA SER A 89 3.91 10.96 0.45
C SER A 89 3.51 12.38 0.02
N GLY A 90 2.70 13.08 0.81
CA GLY A 90 2.24 14.44 0.53
C GLY A 90 1.00 14.55 -0.35
N VAL A 91 0.24 13.46 -0.53
CA VAL A 91 -1.02 13.46 -1.30
C VAL A 91 -2.19 13.20 -0.36
N SER A 92 -3.01 14.22 -0.14
CA SER A 92 -4.16 14.12 0.76
C SER A 92 -5.24 13.17 0.20
N TYR A 93 -6.08 12.63 1.08
CA TYR A 93 -7.15 11.72 0.69
C TYR A 93 -8.11 12.30 -0.37
N PRO A 94 -8.58 13.56 -0.28
CA PRO A 94 -9.36 14.19 -1.36
C PRO A 94 -8.60 14.22 -2.69
N GLU A 95 -7.32 14.59 -2.68
CA GLU A 95 -6.50 14.62 -3.91
C GLU A 95 -6.34 13.23 -4.53
N VAL A 96 -6.25 12.17 -3.72
CA VAL A 96 -6.24 10.80 -4.23
C VAL A 96 -7.53 10.49 -4.99
N ILE A 97 -8.69 10.82 -4.41
CA ILE A 97 -10.00 10.62 -5.07
C ILE A 97 -10.05 11.39 -6.39
N ASP A 98 -9.70 12.68 -6.36
CA ASP A 98 -9.72 13.54 -7.54
C ASP A 98 -8.85 12.99 -8.67
N ARG A 99 -7.63 12.52 -8.34
CA ARG A 99 -6.72 11.89 -9.31
C ARG A 99 -7.32 10.63 -9.94
N LEU A 100 -7.96 9.77 -9.15
CA LEU A 100 -8.56 8.52 -9.64
C LEU A 100 -9.78 8.77 -10.53
N VAL A 101 -10.64 9.72 -10.14
CA VAL A 101 -11.80 10.12 -10.95
C VAL A 101 -11.33 10.74 -12.27
N ALA A 102 -10.38 11.68 -12.22
CA ALA A 102 -9.82 12.31 -13.41
C ALA A 102 -9.18 11.27 -14.35
N HIS A 103 -8.42 10.32 -13.80
CA HIS A 103 -7.84 9.21 -14.57
C HIS A 103 -8.90 8.34 -15.25
N GLY A 104 -9.96 7.98 -14.51
CA GLY A 104 -11.09 7.20 -15.03
C GLY A 104 -11.81 7.88 -16.18
N LEU A 105 -12.09 9.20 -16.05
CA LEU A 105 -12.70 10.01 -17.11
C LEU A 105 -11.80 10.11 -18.35
N ALA A 106 -10.50 10.37 -18.16
CA ALA A 106 -9.54 10.47 -19.26
C ALA A 106 -9.38 9.15 -20.02
N ARG A 107 -9.49 8.01 -19.33
CA ARG A 107 -9.44 6.69 -19.93
C ARG A 107 -10.71 6.37 -20.74
N ALA A 108 -11.89 6.74 -20.23
CA ALA A 108 -13.15 6.52 -20.92
C ALA A 108 -13.29 7.32 -22.22
N GLY A 109 -12.56 8.44 -22.34
CA GLY A 109 -12.50 9.26 -23.56
C GLY A 109 -11.53 8.76 -24.64
N ARG A 110 -10.82 7.65 -24.42
CA ARG A 110 -9.94 7.01 -25.41
C ARG A 110 -10.72 5.97 -26.20
#